data_AF-A0A7C5FRA0-F1
#
_entry.id   AF-A0A7C5FRA0-F1
#
_cell.length_a   1.000
_cell.length_b   1.000
_cell.length_c   1.000
_cell.angle_alpha   90.00
_cell.angle_beta   90.00
_cell.angle_gamma   90.00
#
_symmetry.space_group_name_H-M   'P 1'
#
loop_
_entity.id
_entity.type
_entity.pdbx_description
1 polymer ?
#
loop_
_entity_poly.entity_id
_entity_poly.type
_entity_poly.pdbx_seq_one_letter_code
_entity_poly.pdbx_strand_id
1 'polypeptide(L)'
;MRTGKRTLILFLLTEAVVYILFYFFLAFILVPYLSATIYYLYLFIVPLLLVATIASDHGLIRDAISNIENRDWPLLVTALFVWGYIFALNRLSPFDIFYGIAIIDEINFRFLVFRMLSRYFKSEYAVIIQAAMFMLLYLNFIVFEPAAYPGLYAPFYAIDMFSMGILYGVLAYLRRSIYLDLILHLSLFDMIYFSPPIPGWIPYVMLPT
;
A
#
# COMPACT_ATOMS: atom_id res chain seq x y z
N MET A 1 -26.60 15.65 -8.98
CA MET A 1 -25.22 15.37 -9.47
C MET A 1 -24.17 16.47 -9.14
N ARG A 2 -24.31 17.27 -8.07
CA ARG A 2 -23.33 18.36 -7.77
C ARG A 2 -22.18 17.97 -6.83
N THR A 3 -22.18 16.78 -6.26
CA THR A 3 -21.16 16.29 -5.30
C THR A 3 -19.88 15.75 -5.93
N GLY A 4 -19.74 15.71 -7.26
CA GLY A 4 -18.62 14.99 -7.91
C GLY A 4 -17.31 15.78 -8.12
N LYS A 5 -17.36 17.06 -8.47
CA LYS A 5 -16.18 17.76 -9.01
C LYS A 5 -15.10 18.04 -7.96
N ARG A 6 -15.50 18.54 -6.78
CA ARG A 6 -14.55 18.84 -5.70
C ARG A 6 -13.84 17.58 -5.20
N THR A 7 -14.61 16.53 -4.91
CA THR A 7 -14.08 15.23 -4.47
C THR A 7 -13.14 14.63 -5.51
N LEU A 8 -13.49 14.72 -6.80
CA LEU A 8 -12.61 14.27 -7.88
C LEU A 8 -11.30 15.05 -7.92
N ILE A 9 -11.33 16.38 -7.79
CA ILE A 9 -10.11 17.20 -7.74
C ILE A 9 -9.25 16.80 -6.53
N LEU A 10 -9.85 16.66 -5.35
CA LEU A 10 -9.13 16.23 -4.14
C LEU A 10 -8.54 14.83 -4.28
N PHE A 11 -9.28 13.90 -4.88
CA PHE A 11 -8.78 12.57 -5.22
C PHE A 11 -7.56 12.63 -6.13
N LEU A 12 -7.64 13.36 -7.25
CA LEU A 12 -6.51 13.49 -8.19
C LEU A 12 -5.28 14.14 -7.53
N LEU A 13 -5.50 15.15 -6.67
CA LEU A 13 -4.42 15.76 -5.90
C LEU A 13 -3.81 14.79 -4.89
N THR A 14 -4.64 13.99 -4.22
CA THR A 14 -4.19 12.97 -3.26
C THR A 14 -3.33 11.93 -3.96
N GLU A 15 -3.79 11.38 -5.09
CA GLU A 15 -3.01 10.44 -5.88
C GLU A 15 -1.69 11.04 -6.37
N ALA A 16 -1.71 12.28 -6.88
CA ALA A 16 -0.48 12.94 -7.30
C ALA A 16 0.53 13.06 -6.14
N VAL A 17 0.08 13.46 -4.95
CA VAL A 17 0.95 13.56 -3.76
C VAL A 17 1.47 12.20 -3.32
N VAL A 18 0.63 11.15 -3.32
CA VAL A 18 1.03 9.77 -3.02
C VAL A 18 2.20 9.35 -3.92
N TYR A 19 2.03 9.46 -5.24
CA TYR A 19 3.07 9.05 -6.19
C TYR A 19 4.33 9.89 -6.07
N ILE A 20 4.20 11.21 -5.91
CA ILE A 20 5.35 12.12 -5.82
C ILE A 20 6.16 11.83 -4.55
N LEU A 21 5.51 11.76 -3.39
CA LEU A 21 6.21 11.54 -2.13
C LEU A 21 6.81 10.13 -2.06
N PHE A 22 6.09 9.12 -2.55
CA PHE A 22 6.60 7.75 -2.61
C PHE A 22 7.83 7.64 -3.55
N TYR A 23 7.76 8.24 -4.73
CA TYR A 23 8.88 8.31 -5.66
C TYR A 23 10.09 8.97 -5.01
N PHE A 24 9.91 10.15 -4.40
CA PHE A 24 11.02 10.87 -3.78
C PHE A 24 11.60 10.15 -2.57
N PHE A 25 10.76 9.48 -1.76
CA PHE A 25 11.23 8.66 -0.65
C PHE A 25 12.25 7.61 -1.13
N LEU A 26 11.91 6.87 -2.19
CA LEU A 26 12.79 5.85 -2.79
C LEU A 26 13.98 6.47 -3.54
N ALA A 27 13.76 7.54 -4.30
CA ALA A 27 14.82 8.19 -5.09
C ALA A 27 15.97 8.73 -4.22
N PHE A 28 15.69 9.09 -2.96
CA PHE A 28 16.67 9.62 -2.03
C PHE A 28 17.15 8.59 -0.99
N ILE A 29 16.94 7.30 -1.18
CA ILE A 29 17.28 6.26 -0.20
C ILE A 29 18.76 6.26 0.21
N LEU A 30 19.66 6.64 -0.71
CA LEU A 30 21.11 6.80 -0.46
C LEU A 30 21.47 8.08 0.32
N VAL A 31 20.50 8.93 0.64
CA VAL A 31 20.63 10.15 1.46
C VAL A 31 19.73 9.98 2.70
N PRO A 32 20.21 9.29 3.76
CA PRO A 32 19.33 8.75 4.80
C PRO A 32 18.46 9.79 5.50
N TYR A 33 19.02 10.97 5.83
CA TYR A 33 18.27 12.04 6.48
C TYR A 33 17.14 12.59 5.60
N LEU A 34 17.38 12.70 4.29
CA LEU A 34 16.40 13.22 3.34
C LEU A 34 15.31 12.17 3.08
N SER A 35 15.69 10.91 2.83
CA SER A 35 14.73 9.80 2.68
C SER A 35 13.83 9.67 3.90
N ALA A 36 14.40 9.67 5.12
CA ALA A 36 13.63 9.62 6.35
C ALA A 36 12.67 10.81 6.48
N THR A 37 13.13 12.03 6.13
CA THR A 37 12.26 13.22 6.17
C THR A 37 11.08 13.06 5.20
N ILE A 38 11.33 12.60 3.98
CA ILE A 38 10.27 12.40 2.96
C ILE A 38 9.33 11.26 3.39
N TYR A 39 9.86 10.20 3.99
CA TYR A 39 9.08 9.12 4.58
C TYR A 39 8.10 9.64 5.64
N TYR A 40 8.56 10.44 6.60
CA TYR A 40 7.68 11.02 7.62
C TYR A 40 6.69 12.03 7.03
N LEU A 41 7.09 12.78 5.99
CA LEU A 41 6.15 13.62 5.25
C LEU A 41 5.07 12.78 4.56
N TYR A 42 5.40 11.64 3.98
CA TYR A 42 4.44 10.68 3.42
C TYR A 42 3.46 10.20 4.50
N LEU A 43 3.97 9.72 5.63
CA LEU A 43 3.16 9.24 6.75
C LEU A 43 2.25 10.30 7.37
N PHE A 44 2.58 11.59 7.25
CA PHE A 44 1.77 12.66 7.80
C PHE A 44 0.80 13.27 6.77
N ILE A 45 1.31 13.65 5.60
CA ILE A 45 0.55 14.38 4.58
C ILE A 45 -0.48 13.46 3.92
N VAL A 46 -0.11 12.22 3.58
CA VAL A 46 -1.00 11.33 2.83
C VAL A 46 -2.25 10.98 3.64
N PRO A 47 -2.17 10.54 4.92
CA PRO A 47 -3.37 10.29 5.72
C PRO A 47 -4.29 11.51 5.85
N LEU A 48 -3.72 12.72 5.98
CA LEU A 48 -4.52 13.95 6.04
C LEU A 48 -5.28 14.20 4.73
N LEU A 49 -4.63 13.97 3.58
CA LEU A 49 -5.28 14.09 2.27
C LEU A 49 -6.34 13.01 2.04
N LEU A 50 -6.07 11.77 2.46
CA LEU A 50 -7.05 10.68 2.43
C LEU A 50 -8.29 11.05 3.25
N VAL A 51 -8.11 11.48 4.50
CA VAL A 51 -9.21 11.91 5.37
C VAL A 51 -9.96 13.09 4.75
N ALA A 52 -9.26 14.11 4.24
CA ALA A 52 -9.88 15.27 3.61
C ALA A 52 -10.72 14.87 2.37
N THR A 53 -10.21 13.94 1.56
CA THR A 53 -10.91 13.44 0.36
C THR A 53 -12.14 12.62 0.75
N ILE A 54 -12.00 11.69 1.69
CA ILE A 54 -13.11 10.88 2.21
C ILE A 54 -14.18 11.78 2.84
N ALA A 55 -13.79 12.74 3.67
CA ALA A 55 -14.70 13.66 4.35
C ALA A 55 -15.43 14.62 3.39
N SER A 56 -14.92 14.80 2.17
CA SER A 56 -15.57 15.66 1.17
C SER A 56 -16.80 15.04 0.51
N ASP A 57 -17.08 13.75 0.76
CA ASP A 57 -18.18 13.02 0.15
C ASP A 57 -18.88 12.09 1.14
N HIS A 58 -20.16 12.33 1.41
CA HIS A 58 -20.97 11.53 2.35
C HIS A 58 -21.03 10.04 2.00
N GLY A 59 -20.94 9.68 0.70
CA GLY A 59 -20.90 8.29 0.27
C GLY A 59 -19.61 7.61 0.70
N LEU A 60 -18.46 8.28 0.54
CA LEU A 60 -17.17 7.77 1.01
C LEU A 60 -17.14 7.64 2.54
N ILE A 61 -17.67 8.62 3.28
CA ILE A 61 -17.76 8.53 4.75
C ILE A 61 -18.56 7.30 5.17
N ARG A 62 -19.75 7.10 4.58
CA ARG A 62 -20.60 5.96 4.90
C ARG A 62 -19.90 4.63 4.59
N ASP A 63 -19.24 4.55 3.44
CA ASP A 63 -18.50 3.35 3.05
C ASP A 63 -17.29 3.11 3.96
N ALA A 64 -16.64 4.15 4.48
CA ALA A 64 -15.52 4.05 5.43
C ALA A 64 -15.99 3.53 6.79
N ILE A 65 -17.10 4.06 7.31
CA ILE A 65 -17.72 3.57 8.56
C ILE A 65 -18.10 2.09 8.40
N SER A 66 -18.72 1.72 7.28
CA SER A 66 -19.06 0.31 7.01
C SER A 66 -17.83 -0.61 6.92
N ASN A 67 -16.67 -0.09 6.50
CA ASN A 67 -15.43 -0.85 6.49
C ASN A 67 -14.89 -1.06 7.91
N ILE A 68 -14.94 -0.01 8.74
CA ILE A 68 -14.53 -0.06 10.16
C ILE A 68 -15.41 -1.02 10.97
N GLU A 69 -16.71 -1.04 10.69
CA GLU A 69 -17.68 -1.94 11.35
C GLU A 69 -17.60 -3.39 10.84
N ASN A 70 -16.72 -3.69 9.88
CA ASN A 70 -16.60 -5.02 9.33
C ASN A 70 -16.08 -6.02 10.37
N ARG A 71 -16.65 -7.22 10.39
CA ARG A 71 -16.34 -8.28 11.35
C ARG A 71 -14.92 -8.86 11.20
N ASP A 72 -14.18 -8.45 10.18
CA ASP A 72 -12.82 -8.93 9.92
C ASP A 72 -11.76 -8.23 10.78
N TRP A 73 -12.07 -7.16 11.51
CA TRP A 73 -11.10 -6.45 12.37
C TRP A 73 -10.42 -7.32 13.44
N PRO A 74 -11.06 -8.33 14.07
CA PRO A 74 -10.36 -9.20 15.03
C PRO A 74 -9.26 -10.02 14.37
N LEU A 75 -9.39 -10.35 13.07
CA LEU A 75 -8.34 -11.03 12.31
C LEU A 75 -7.12 -10.13 12.16
N LEU A 76 -7.32 -8.84 11.88
CA LEU A 76 -6.23 -7.87 11.81
C LEU A 76 -5.51 -7.76 13.15
N VAL A 77 -6.26 -7.60 14.24
CA VAL A 77 -5.67 -7.52 15.59
C VAL A 77 -4.89 -8.79 15.91
N THR A 78 -5.44 -9.96 15.60
CA THR A 78 -4.75 -11.24 15.80
C THR A 78 -3.45 -11.32 14.98
N ALA A 79 -3.48 -10.93 13.71
CA ALA A 79 -2.30 -10.90 12.86
C ALA A 79 -1.24 -9.94 13.39
N LEU A 80 -1.62 -8.75 13.87
CA LEU A 80 -0.70 -7.79 14.49
C LEU A 80 -0.03 -8.35 15.76
N PHE A 81 -0.77 -9.09 16.59
CA PHE A 81 -0.17 -9.78 17.75
C PHE A 81 0.79 -10.89 17.34
N VAL A 82 0.45 -11.67 16.32
CA VAL A 82 1.32 -12.73 15.78
C VAL A 82 2.61 -12.12 15.24
N TRP A 83 2.51 -11.08 14.41
CA TRP A 83 3.67 -10.36 13.91
C TRP A 83 4.48 -9.75 15.05
N GLY A 84 3.85 -9.01 15.96
CA GLY A 84 4.52 -8.44 17.13
C GLY A 84 5.29 -9.48 17.95
N TYR A 85 4.74 -10.68 18.13
CA TYR A 85 5.43 -11.79 18.77
C TYR A 85 6.65 -12.28 17.97
N ILE A 86 6.50 -12.48 16.65
CA ILE A 86 7.60 -12.91 15.77
C ILE A 86 8.74 -11.87 15.77
N PHE A 87 8.41 -10.57 15.67
CA PHE A 87 9.39 -9.49 15.71
C PHE A 87 10.12 -9.45 17.06
N ALA A 88 9.39 -9.55 18.17
CA ALA A 88 9.97 -9.59 19.51
C ALA A 88 10.91 -10.80 19.70
N LEU A 89 10.53 -11.98 19.19
CA LEU A 89 11.36 -13.19 19.25
C LEU A 89 12.68 -13.02 18.49
N ASN A 90 12.65 -12.31 17.36
CA ASN A 90 13.81 -12.08 16.50
C ASN A 90 14.58 -10.78 16.82
N ARG A 91 14.17 -10.03 17.85
CA ARG A 91 14.77 -8.74 18.26
C ARG A 91 14.77 -7.69 17.14
N LEU A 92 13.78 -7.76 16.25
CA LEU A 92 13.55 -6.78 15.20
C LEU A 92 12.51 -5.75 15.68
N SER A 93 12.63 -4.50 15.25
CA SER A 93 11.61 -3.50 15.57
C SER A 93 10.44 -3.64 14.60
N PRO A 94 9.19 -3.78 15.09
CA PRO A 94 8.01 -3.84 14.23
C PRO A 94 7.66 -2.48 13.62
N PHE A 95 8.47 -1.44 13.87
CA PHE A 95 8.28 -0.10 13.32
C PHE A 95 9.33 0.26 12.27
N ASP A 96 10.16 -0.70 11.86
CA ASP A 96 11.21 -0.47 10.89
C ASP A 96 10.59 -0.32 9.48
N ILE A 97 10.18 0.91 9.21
CA ILE A 97 10.08 1.60 7.92
C ILE A 97 8.92 1.21 6.96
N PHE A 98 8.26 0.05 7.01
CA PHE A 98 7.25 -0.27 5.95
C PHE A 98 5.80 -0.46 6.38
N TYR A 99 5.52 -0.67 7.67
CA TYR A 99 4.14 -0.82 8.16
C TYR A 99 3.25 0.39 7.84
N GLY A 100 3.78 1.61 8.02
CA GLY A 100 3.02 2.83 7.77
C GLY A 100 2.64 3.02 6.30
N ILE A 101 3.57 2.72 5.37
CA ILE A 101 3.32 2.81 3.93
C ILE A 101 2.27 1.79 3.51
N ALA A 102 2.42 0.52 3.91
CA ALA A 102 1.48 -0.53 3.55
C ALA A 102 0.05 -0.21 4.03
N ILE A 103 -0.11 0.29 5.27
CA ILE A 103 -1.42 0.71 5.79
C ILE A 103 -2.03 1.82 4.93
N ILE A 104 -1.24 2.85 4.63
CA ILE A 104 -1.68 3.98 3.80
C ILE A 104 -2.07 3.52 2.41
N ASP A 105 -1.27 2.64 1.81
CA ASP A 105 -1.50 2.13 0.46
C ASP A 105 -2.76 1.27 0.39
N GLU A 106 -3.04 0.44 1.39
CA GLU A 106 -4.27 -0.35 1.42
C GLU A 106 -5.50 0.54 1.59
N ILE A 107 -5.44 1.56 2.46
CA ILE A 107 -6.51 2.56 2.58
C ILE A 107 -6.66 3.33 1.25
N ASN A 108 -5.56 3.68 0.60
CA ASN A 108 -5.63 4.44 -0.64
C ASN A 108 -6.19 3.59 -1.78
N PHE A 109 -5.51 2.50 -2.13
CA PHE A 109 -5.83 1.70 -3.30
C PHE A 109 -7.11 0.87 -3.13
N ARG A 110 -7.26 0.14 -2.01
CA ARG A 110 -8.42 -0.77 -1.83
C ARG A 110 -9.68 -0.07 -1.42
N PHE A 111 -9.55 1.07 -0.76
CA PHE A 111 -10.69 1.86 -0.37
C PHE A 111 -10.89 3.08 -1.27
N LEU A 112 -10.03 4.10 -1.22
CA LEU A 112 -10.30 5.37 -1.91
C LEU A 112 -10.33 5.24 -3.44
N VAL A 113 -9.24 4.76 -4.06
CA VAL A 113 -9.11 4.61 -5.51
C VAL A 113 -10.20 3.71 -6.05
N PHE A 114 -10.38 2.52 -5.46
CA PHE A 114 -11.44 1.60 -5.88
C PHE A 114 -12.83 2.26 -5.85
N ARG A 115 -13.20 2.89 -4.72
CA ARG A 115 -14.53 3.53 -4.57
C ARG A 115 -14.71 4.71 -5.52
N MET A 116 -13.66 5.48 -5.79
CA MET A 116 -13.72 6.58 -6.74
C MET A 116 -13.88 6.06 -8.18
N LEU A 117 -13.11 5.04 -8.58
CA LEU A 117 -13.20 4.44 -9.91
C LEU A 117 -14.55 3.74 -10.14
N SER A 118 -15.10 3.06 -9.14
CA SER A 118 -16.41 2.40 -9.23
C SER A 118 -17.59 3.37 -9.45
N ARG A 119 -17.38 4.69 -9.34
CA ARG A 119 -18.39 5.69 -9.72
C ARG A 119 -18.48 5.89 -11.23
N TYR A 120 -17.42 5.56 -11.96
CA TYR A 120 -17.28 5.82 -13.40
C TYR A 120 -17.20 4.53 -14.22
N PHE A 121 -16.73 3.44 -13.59
CA PHE A 121 -16.52 2.15 -14.23
C PHE A 121 -17.25 1.05 -13.45
N LYS A 122 -17.49 -0.11 -14.10
CA LYS A 122 -17.95 -1.30 -13.37
C LYS A 122 -16.88 -1.76 -12.37
N SER A 123 -17.30 -2.43 -11.31
CA SER A 123 -16.41 -2.79 -10.19
C SER A 123 -15.22 -3.64 -10.65
N GLU A 124 -15.43 -4.53 -11.61
CA GLU A 124 -14.40 -5.40 -12.18
C GLU A 124 -13.31 -4.58 -12.89
N TYR A 125 -13.71 -3.57 -13.68
CA TYR A 125 -12.75 -2.67 -14.33
C TYR A 125 -12.09 -1.73 -13.34
N ALA A 126 -12.80 -1.30 -12.29
CA ALA A 126 -12.22 -0.50 -11.22
C ALA A 126 -11.08 -1.25 -10.51
N VAL A 127 -11.24 -2.55 -10.24
CA VAL A 127 -10.16 -3.40 -9.70
C VAL A 127 -8.96 -3.44 -10.66
N ILE A 128 -9.19 -3.65 -11.96
CA ILE A 128 -8.11 -3.73 -12.95
C ILE A 128 -7.33 -2.41 -13.04
N ILE A 129 -8.02 -1.27 -13.12
CA ILE A 129 -7.39 0.05 -13.21
C ILE A 129 -6.62 0.35 -11.91
N GLN A 130 -7.22 0.06 -10.76
CA GLN A 130 -6.59 0.20 -9.45
C GLN A 130 -5.32 -0.65 -9.35
N ALA A 131 -5.35 -1.90 -9.81
CA ALA A 131 -4.20 -2.79 -9.85
C ALA A 131 -3.09 -2.26 -10.76
N ALA A 132 -3.44 -1.68 -11.91
CA ALA A 132 -2.47 -1.04 -12.80
C ALA A 132 -1.84 0.20 -12.15
N MET A 133 -2.63 1.03 -11.44
CA MET A 133 -2.09 2.14 -10.67
C MET A 133 -1.13 1.65 -9.58
N PHE A 134 -1.54 0.66 -8.78
CA PHE A 134 -0.69 0.05 -7.75
C PHE A 134 0.64 -0.47 -8.34
N MET A 135 0.57 -1.21 -9.45
CA MET A 135 1.77 -1.64 -10.18
C MET A 135 2.68 -0.46 -10.54
N LEU A 136 2.14 0.61 -11.13
CA LEU A 136 2.93 1.79 -11.51
C LEU A 136 3.61 2.46 -10.32
N LEU A 137 2.97 2.50 -9.15
CA LEU A 137 3.59 3.03 -7.93
C LEU A 137 4.77 2.14 -7.50
N TYR A 138 4.57 0.83 -7.48
CA TYR A 138 5.56 -0.13 -6.99
C TYR A 138 6.69 -0.41 -7.99
N LEU A 139 6.55 -0.09 -9.27
CA LEU A 139 7.64 -0.15 -10.24
C LEU A 139 8.85 0.71 -9.84
N ASN A 140 8.65 1.73 -9.01
CA ASN A 140 9.74 2.53 -8.46
C ASN A 140 10.75 1.70 -7.66
N PHE A 141 10.33 0.60 -7.02
CA PHE A 141 11.24 -0.30 -6.33
C PHE A 141 12.23 -0.97 -7.28
N ILE A 142 11.84 -1.37 -8.49
CA ILE A 142 12.80 -1.93 -9.47
C ILE A 142 13.93 -0.94 -9.76
N VAL A 143 13.60 0.36 -9.80
CA VAL A 143 14.54 1.41 -10.17
C VAL A 143 15.48 1.76 -9.02
N PHE A 144 14.94 1.91 -7.81
CA PHE A 144 15.68 2.45 -6.67
C PHE A 144 16.14 1.40 -5.67
N GLU A 145 15.38 0.33 -5.46
CA GLU A 145 15.69 -0.76 -4.53
C GLU A 145 15.21 -2.14 -5.03
N PRO A 146 15.86 -2.71 -6.07
CA PRO A 146 15.37 -3.91 -6.77
C PRO A 146 15.37 -5.21 -5.94
N ALA A 147 15.80 -5.17 -4.68
CA ALA A 147 15.79 -6.31 -3.75
C ALA A 147 14.98 -6.05 -2.47
N ALA A 148 14.40 -4.86 -2.30
CA ALA A 148 13.71 -4.46 -1.06
C ALA A 148 12.21 -4.79 -1.03
N TYR A 149 11.68 -5.43 -2.09
CA TYR A 149 10.26 -5.75 -2.18
C TYR A 149 10.05 -7.19 -2.65
N PRO A 150 9.13 -7.95 -2.03
CA PRO A 150 8.86 -9.34 -2.40
C PRO A 150 8.39 -9.47 -3.85
N GLY A 151 9.09 -10.29 -4.63
CA GLY A 151 8.75 -10.64 -6.01
C GLY A 151 9.42 -11.96 -6.40
N LEU A 152 8.81 -12.71 -7.33
CA LEU A 152 9.35 -14.00 -7.77
C LEU A 152 10.63 -13.78 -8.59
N TYR A 153 10.62 -12.79 -9.50
CA TYR A 153 11.77 -12.40 -10.32
C TYR A 153 11.66 -10.95 -10.81
N ALA A 154 12.77 -10.21 -10.85
CA ALA A 154 12.78 -8.80 -11.31
C ALA A 154 12.18 -8.56 -12.71
N PRO A 155 12.40 -9.42 -13.73
CA PRO A 155 11.73 -9.27 -15.04
C PRO A 155 10.21 -9.45 -14.99
N PHE A 156 9.69 -10.19 -14.00
CA PHE A 156 8.26 -10.41 -13.81
C PHE A 156 7.65 -9.50 -12.75
N TYR A 157 8.43 -8.63 -12.11
CA TYR A 157 7.98 -7.80 -10.99
C TYR A 157 6.77 -6.93 -11.34
N ALA A 158 6.69 -6.38 -12.55
CA ALA A 158 5.50 -5.66 -13.01
C ALA A 158 4.23 -6.54 -12.97
N ILE A 159 4.36 -7.78 -13.44
CA ILE A 159 3.28 -8.77 -13.46
C ILE A 159 2.94 -9.21 -12.03
N ASP A 160 3.95 -9.40 -11.18
CA ASP A 160 3.76 -9.75 -9.77
C ASP A 160 2.97 -8.63 -9.06
N MET A 161 3.38 -7.37 -9.19
CA MET A 161 2.70 -6.24 -8.56
C MET A 161 1.29 -6.03 -9.09
N PHE A 162 1.09 -6.21 -10.39
CA PHE A 162 -0.25 -6.18 -10.98
C PHE A 162 -1.12 -7.32 -10.45
N SER A 163 -0.59 -8.54 -10.34
CA SER A 163 -1.31 -9.71 -9.83
C SER A 163 -1.69 -9.55 -8.36
N MET A 164 -0.78 -9.05 -7.54
CA MET A 164 -1.05 -8.68 -6.15
C MET A 164 -2.09 -7.56 -6.06
N GLY A 165 -1.97 -6.57 -6.95
CA GLY A 165 -2.97 -5.52 -7.16
C GLY A 165 -4.37 -6.10 -7.43
N ILE A 166 -4.49 -7.08 -8.31
CA ILE A 166 -5.78 -7.74 -8.59
C ILE A 166 -6.25 -8.53 -7.36
N LEU A 167 -5.39 -9.33 -6.75
CA LEU A 167 -5.75 -10.19 -5.61
C LEU A 167 -6.36 -9.37 -4.48
N TYR A 168 -5.65 -8.34 -4.03
CA TYR A 168 -6.12 -7.47 -2.96
C TYR A 168 -7.36 -6.66 -3.40
N GLY A 169 -7.42 -6.19 -4.65
CA GLY A 169 -8.59 -5.48 -5.15
C GLY A 169 -9.86 -6.35 -5.17
N VAL A 170 -9.73 -7.62 -5.55
CA VAL A 170 -10.83 -8.60 -5.54
C VAL A 170 -11.27 -8.92 -4.11
N LEU A 171 -10.32 -9.16 -3.21
CA LEU A 171 -10.62 -9.43 -1.80
C LEU A 171 -11.34 -8.25 -1.14
N ALA A 172 -10.83 -7.04 -1.30
CA ALA A 172 -11.47 -5.82 -0.82
C ALA A 172 -12.89 -5.64 -1.38
N TYR A 173 -13.07 -5.90 -2.68
CA TYR A 173 -14.36 -5.84 -3.34
C TYR A 173 -15.37 -6.85 -2.79
N LEU A 174 -14.97 -8.13 -2.66
CA LEU A 174 -15.85 -9.22 -2.22
C LEU A 174 -16.19 -9.11 -0.73
N ARG A 175 -15.21 -8.78 0.11
CA ARG A 175 -15.35 -8.70 1.58
C ARG A 175 -15.91 -7.36 2.05
N ARG A 176 -15.80 -6.32 1.22
CA ARG A 176 -16.11 -4.93 1.58
C ARG A 176 -15.33 -4.49 2.83
N SER A 177 -14.10 -4.96 2.96
CA SER A 177 -13.18 -4.65 4.06
C SER A 177 -11.77 -4.59 3.51
N ILE A 178 -10.93 -3.71 4.06
CA ILE A 178 -9.49 -3.70 3.74
C ILE A 178 -8.66 -4.59 4.68
N TYR A 179 -9.27 -5.21 5.70
CA TYR A 179 -8.51 -5.85 6.77
C TYR A 179 -7.74 -7.08 6.30
N LEU A 180 -8.35 -7.93 5.47
CA LEU A 180 -7.67 -9.10 4.92
C LEU A 180 -6.54 -8.71 3.97
N ASP A 181 -6.78 -7.69 3.13
CA ASP A 181 -5.76 -7.14 2.23
C ASP A 181 -4.58 -6.59 3.01
N LEU A 182 -4.85 -5.85 4.09
CA LEU A 182 -3.83 -5.32 4.98
C LEU A 182 -3.03 -6.42 5.67
N ILE A 183 -3.69 -7.49 6.16
CA ILE A 183 -2.99 -8.63 6.75
C ILE A 183 -2.08 -9.28 5.71
N LEU A 184 -2.57 -9.53 4.50
CA LEU A 184 -1.78 -10.16 3.44
C LEU A 184 -0.61 -9.28 3.01
N HIS A 185 -0.84 -7.99 2.82
CA HIS A 185 0.16 -7.04 2.41
C HIS A 185 1.27 -6.89 3.45
N LEU A 186 0.89 -6.69 4.71
CA LEU A 186 1.86 -6.65 5.82
C LEU A 186 2.62 -7.98 5.92
N SER A 187 1.92 -9.11 5.83
CA SER A 187 2.56 -10.42 5.92
C SER A 187 3.60 -10.65 4.83
N LEU A 188 3.29 -10.26 3.59
CA LEU A 188 4.22 -10.42 2.47
C LEU A 188 5.44 -9.49 2.59
N PHE A 189 5.23 -8.27 3.07
CA PHE A 189 6.33 -7.38 3.39
C PHE A 189 7.22 -7.96 4.50
N ASP A 190 6.62 -8.41 5.59
CA ASP A 190 7.36 -8.93 6.75
C ASP A 190 8.12 -10.22 6.43
N MET A 191 7.63 -11.01 5.47
CA MET A 191 8.36 -12.17 4.95
C MET A 191 9.75 -11.81 4.40
N ILE A 192 10.03 -10.55 4.03
CA ILE A 192 11.37 -10.15 3.56
C ILE A 192 12.44 -10.31 4.65
N TYR A 193 12.07 -10.17 5.93
CA TYR A 193 13.00 -10.32 7.05
C TYR A 193 13.31 -11.78 7.38
N PHE A 194 12.41 -12.70 7.00
CA PHE A 194 12.49 -14.12 7.36
C PHE A 194 12.78 -15.04 6.17
N SER A 195 12.54 -14.57 4.95
CA SER A 195 12.99 -15.26 3.75
C SER A 195 14.50 -15.09 3.65
N PRO A 196 15.29 -16.18 3.54
CA PRO A 196 16.67 -16.03 3.13
C PRO A 196 16.71 -15.21 1.84
N PRO A 197 17.70 -14.34 1.62
CA PRO A 197 17.88 -13.69 0.34
C PRO A 197 18.13 -14.79 -0.70
N ILE A 198 17.06 -15.24 -1.35
CA ILE A 198 17.17 -16.24 -2.40
C ILE A 198 17.85 -15.53 -3.57
N PRO A 199 18.94 -16.07 -4.12
CA PRO A 199 19.67 -15.47 -5.24
C PRO A 199 18.81 -15.58 -6.51
N GLY A 200 17.82 -14.70 -6.65
CA GLY A 200 17.03 -14.48 -7.86
C GLY A 200 17.55 -13.32 -8.72
N TRP A 201 18.68 -12.74 -8.31
CA TRP A 201 19.38 -11.66 -9.00
C TRP A 201 20.81 -12.10 -9.21
N ILE A 202 21.30 -12.08 -10.44
CA ILE A 202 22.69 -11.66 -10.62
C ILE A 202 22.61 -10.55 -11.68
N PRO A 203 22.87 -9.28 -11.30
CA PRO A 203 24.03 -8.89 -10.49
C PRO A 203 23.74 -7.96 -9.30
N TYR A 204 24.07 -8.49 -8.11
CA TYR A 204 25.07 -7.94 -7.18
C TYR A 204 24.67 -7.26 -5.84
N VAL A 205 25.43 -7.73 -4.84
CA VAL A 205 25.90 -7.17 -3.56
C VAL A 205 24.99 -7.25 -2.33
N MET A 206 25.44 -8.13 -1.44
CA MET A 206 25.20 -8.18 0.00
C MET A 206 25.08 -6.79 0.64
N LEU A 207 24.10 -6.59 1.52
CA LEU A 207 24.33 -5.72 2.67
C LEU A 207 25.00 -6.58 3.76
N PRO A 208 26.12 -6.13 4.35
CA PRO A 208 26.81 -6.88 5.38
C PRO A 208 25.93 -7.00 6.62
N THR A 209 25.96 -8.19 7.22
CA THR A 209 25.64 -8.43 8.63
C THR A 209 26.50 -7.59 9.57
#